data_AF-A0A2U2HG03-F1
#
_entry.id   AF-A0A2U2HG03-F1
#
_cell.length_a   1.000
_cell.length_b   1.000
_cell.length_c   1.000
_cell.angle_alpha   90.00
_cell.angle_beta   90.00
_cell.angle_gamma   90.00
#
_symmetry.space_group_name_H-M   'P 1'
#
loop_
_entity.id
_entity.type
_entity.pdbx_description
1 polymer ?
#
loop_
_entity_poly.entity_id
_entity_poly.type
_entity_poly.pdbx_seq_one_letter_code
_entity_poly.pdbx_strand_id
1 'polypeptide(L)'
;MLSLPEASTSRGLAKLCLISTIVFSLSACGASSSGGAKPPPPGPHHPPHKLTYDVIPLSLGGDLFVPFVSNRGITPDGRVVGFTSVPDGPLHAFLYDGQKTIDLGTFGGPDSRAWAINKCGHVVGSAAINDSHKRAFLYDGVMRDLGTLVGPVRRRSTSVPVAKSPAGPTPRPGPSTHSCTRTA
;
A
#
# COMPACT_ATOMS: atom_id res chain seq x y z
N MET A 1 56.33 -49.55 -9.89
CA MET A 1 56.05 -50.10 -11.24
C MET A 1 55.52 -51.52 -11.04
N LEU A 2 54.44 -51.85 -11.76
CA LEU A 2 53.80 -53.17 -11.86
C LEU A 2 53.03 -53.65 -10.61
N SER A 3 51.89 -54.34 -10.67
CA SER A 3 50.75 -54.48 -11.59
C SER A 3 49.97 -55.66 -11.02
N LEU A 4 48.66 -55.47 -10.76
CA LEU A 4 47.61 -56.49 -10.58
C LEU A 4 47.79 -57.52 -9.43
N PRO A 5 46.67 -58.04 -8.87
CA PRO A 5 46.15 -59.28 -9.45
C PRO A 5 44.64 -59.31 -9.66
N GLU A 6 44.29 -60.12 -10.65
CA GLU A 6 42.95 -60.56 -11.04
C GLU A 6 42.31 -61.52 -10.02
N ALA A 7 41.03 -61.76 -10.28
CA ALA A 7 40.04 -62.52 -9.53
C ALA A 7 40.43 -63.94 -9.09
N SER A 8 39.99 -64.27 -7.88
CA SER A 8 39.71 -65.62 -7.37
C SER A 8 39.06 -65.41 -5.98
N THR A 9 38.08 -66.15 -5.48
CA THR A 9 37.65 -67.50 -5.80
C THR A 9 36.43 -67.84 -4.93
N SER A 10 35.66 -68.83 -5.41
CA SER A 10 34.73 -69.75 -4.73
C SER A 10 33.88 -69.28 -3.55
N ARG A 11 32.55 -69.33 -3.68
CA ARG A 11 31.74 -70.52 -3.29
C ARG A 11 32.17 -71.14 -1.95
N GLY A 12 31.32 -71.02 -0.93
CA GLY A 12 31.47 -71.83 0.28
C GLY A 12 30.66 -71.29 1.44
N LEU A 13 29.46 -71.85 1.61
CA LEU A 13 28.56 -71.57 2.72
C LEU A 13 29.18 -71.93 4.09
N ALA A 14 28.79 -71.10 5.06
CA ALA A 14 28.45 -71.45 6.44
C ALA A 14 29.58 -71.88 7.40
N LYS A 15 29.93 -70.98 8.33
CA LYS A 15 30.01 -71.31 9.77
C LYS A 15 30.03 -70.03 10.63
N LEU A 16 28.86 -69.72 11.19
CA LEU A 16 28.62 -69.35 12.58
C LEU A 16 29.63 -68.40 13.27
N CYS A 17 29.27 -67.13 13.46
CA CYS A 17 29.54 -66.41 14.72
C CYS A 17 28.78 -65.07 14.82
N LEU A 18 27.92 -65.00 15.83
CA LEU A 18 27.64 -63.86 16.72
C LEU A 18 27.31 -62.44 16.15
N ILE A 19 26.13 -61.98 16.59
CA ILE A 19 25.79 -60.60 17.00
C ILE A 19 25.66 -59.56 15.88
N SER A 20 24.43 -59.18 15.56
CA SER A 20 23.92 -57.83 15.83
C SER A 20 22.55 -57.68 15.17
N THR A 21 21.52 -57.58 16.01
CA THR A 21 20.16 -57.23 15.61
C THR A 21 20.13 -55.82 15.06
N ILE A 22 20.06 -55.66 13.73
CA ILE A 22 19.56 -54.42 13.13
C ILE A 22 18.16 -54.73 12.59
N VAL A 23 17.17 -54.36 13.39
CA VAL A 23 15.76 -54.34 12.99
C VAL A 23 15.60 -53.21 11.97
N PHE A 24 15.68 -53.52 10.68
CA PHE A 24 15.13 -52.65 9.64
C PHE A 24 13.69 -53.06 9.39
N SER A 25 12.76 -52.27 9.92
CA SER A 25 11.34 -52.38 9.62
C SER A 25 11.10 -52.20 8.11
N LEU A 26 10.73 -53.27 7.41
CA LEU A 26 10.10 -53.14 6.10
C LEU A 26 8.65 -52.68 6.32
N SER A 27 8.39 -51.39 6.14
CA SER A 27 7.04 -50.90 5.88
C SER A 27 6.84 -50.86 4.37
N ALA A 28 6.01 -51.78 3.89
CA ALA A 28 5.56 -51.82 2.51
C ALA A 28 4.70 -50.57 2.21
N CYS A 29 5.16 -49.71 1.31
CA CYS A 29 4.30 -48.75 0.63
C CYS A 29 4.04 -49.29 -0.78
N GLY A 30 2.77 -49.57 -1.08
CA GLY A 30 2.34 -50.23 -2.30
C GLY A 30 2.79 -49.51 -3.56
N ALA A 31 3.26 -50.28 -4.53
CA ALA A 31 3.44 -49.82 -5.90
C ALA A 31 2.07 -49.57 -6.54
N SER A 32 1.65 -48.31 -6.61
CA SER A 32 0.57 -47.89 -7.50
C SER A 32 1.18 -47.38 -8.80
N SER A 33 1.05 -48.19 -9.85
CA SER A 33 1.47 -47.87 -11.21
C SER A 33 0.62 -46.74 -11.78
N SER A 34 1.03 -45.49 -11.58
CA SER A 34 0.52 -44.37 -12.38
C SER A 34 1.30 -44.32 -13.69
N GLY A 35 0.61 -44.59 -14.79
CA GLY A 35 1.17 -44.52 -16.14
C GLY A 35 1.84 -43.17 -16.38
N GLY A 36 3.04 -43.23 -16.97
CA GLY A 36 3.83 -42.05 -17.32
C GLY A 36 3.13 -41.20 -18.39
N ALA A 37 2.25 -40.31 -17.96
CA ALA A 37 1.92 -39.13 -18.75
C ALA A 37 3.12 -38.19 -18.67
N LYS A 38 3.86 -38.07 -19.78
CA LYS A 38 4.87 -37.02 -19.96
C LYS A 38 4.23 -35.68 -19.60
N PRO A 39 4.80 -34.90 -18.66
CA PRO A 39 4.24 -33.60 -18.32
C PRO A 39 4.15 -32.75 -19.59
N PRO A 40 3.05 -31.98 -19.76
CA PRO A 40 2.91 -31.11 -20.92
C PRO A 40 4.13 -30.18 -21.00
N PRO A 41 4.60 -29.85 -22.22
CA PRO A 41 5.68 -28.88 -22.37
C PRO A 41 5.28 -27.59 -21.64
N PRO A 42 6.22 -26.91 -20.98
CA PRO A 42 5.92 -25.61 -20.39
C PRO A 42 5.29 -24.74 -21.48
N GLY A 43 4.14 -24.15 -21.17
CA GLY A 43 3.51 -23.17 -22.05
C GLY A 43 4.50 -22.05 -22.36
N PRO A 44 4.29 -21.26 -23.43
CA PRO A 44 5.19 -20.19 -23.80
C PRO A 44 5.51 -19.33 -22.57
N HIS A 45 6.77 -19.39 -22.13
CA HIS A 45 7.25 -18.55 -21.06
C HIS A 45 7.09 -17.12 -21.55
N HIS A 46 6.11 -16.41 -21.00
CA HIS A 46 6.03 -14.98 -21.20
C HIS A 46 7.37 -14.42 -20.71
N PRO A 47 8.17 -13.76 -21.57
CA PRO A 47 9.42 -13.17 -21.12
C PRO A 47 9.07 -12.25 -19.94
N PRO A 48 9.92 -12.19 -18.90
CA PRO A 48 9.67 -11.27 -17.80
C PRO A 48 9.52 -9.88 -18.40
N HIS A 49 8.32 -9.31 -18.26
CA HIS A 49 8.08 -7.92 -18.61
C HIS A 49 9.02 -7.12 -17.71
N LYS A 50 10.08 -6.56 -18.28
CA LYS A 50 11.01 -5.71 -17.56
C LYS A 50 10.25 -4.46 -17.16
N LEU A 51 9.68 -4.46 -15.95
CA LEU A 51 9.01 -3.31 -15.37
C LEU A 51 10.04 -2.19 -15.25
N THR A 52 9.89 -1.19 -16.11
CA THR A 52 10.65 0.04 -16.07
C THR A 52 9.80 1.04 -15.32
N TYR A 53 10.36 1.70 -14.31
CA TYR A 53 9.67 2.70 -13.50
C TYR A 53 10.50 3.97 -13.43
N ASP A 54 9.82 5.10 -13.50
CA ASP A 54 10.42 6.41 -13.26
C ASP A 54 10.20 6.80 -11.80
N VAL A 55 11.24 7.34 -11.15
CA VAL A 55 11.15 7.84 -9.78
C VAL A 55 10.87 9.33 -9.83
N ILE A 56 9.70 9.73 -9.32
CA ILE A 56 9.30 11.13 -9.25
C ILE A 56 9.50 11.64 -7.82
N PRO A 57 10.43 12.58 -7.57
CA PRO A 57 10.56 13.21 -6.27
C PRO A 57 9.36 14.12 -5.99
N LEU A 58 8.73 13.94 -4.83
CA LEU A 58 7.58 14.74 -4.38
C LEU A 58 7.99 15.87 -3.41
N SER A 59 9.28 16.17 -3.35
CA SER A 59 9.87 17.21 -2.52
C SER A 59 9.51 18.61 -3.03
N LEU A 60 9.35 19.57 -2.11
CA LEU A 60 9.31 20.99 -2.47
C LEU A 60 10.74 21.48 -2.72
N GLY A 61 11.01 21.99 -3.93
CA GLY A 61 12.35 22.44 -4.34
C GLY A 61 13.05 21.54 -5.36
N GLY A 62 12.44 20.43 -5.80
CA GLY A 62 12.98 19.59 -6.89
C GLY A 62 14.18 18.72 -6.52
N ASP A 63 14.80 18.99 -5.38
CA ASP A 63 15.99 18.29 -4.92
C ASP A 63 15.60 17.09 -4.03
N LEU A 64 16.36 15.99 -4.12
CA LEU A 64 16.21 14.82 -3.23
C LEU A 64 16.63 15.11 -1.78
N PHE A 65 16.99 16.35 -1.45
CA PHE A 65 17.61 16.74 -0.18
C PHE A 65 16.64 17.32 0.85
N VAL A 66 15.32 17.28 0.63
CA VAL A 66 14.41 17.58 1.76
C VAL A 66 14.36 16.37 2.71
N PRO A 67 14.56 16.57 4.02
CA PRO A 67 14.75 15.47 4.97
C PRO A 67 13.48 14.66 5.23
N PHE A 68 12.30 15.18 4.85
CA PHE A 68 11.04 14.56 5.17
C PHE A 68 9.98 14.78 4.10
N VAL A 69 9.40 13.70 3.60
CA VAL A 69 8.22 13.68 2.72
C VAL A 69 7.25 12.63 3.26
N SER A 70 5.98 13.00 3.46
CA SER A 70 4.91 12.07 3.80
C SER A 70 3.76 12.23 2.83
N ASN A 71 3.49 11.20 2.03
CA ASN A 71 2.28 11.10 1.23
C ASN A 71 1.09 10.66 2.10
N ARG A 72 -0.09 11.23 1.80
CA ARG A 72 -1.34 10.97 2.55
C ARG A 72 -2.49 10.55 1.68
N GLY A 73 -2.51 10.99 0.41
CA GLY A 73 -3.54 10.60 -0.53
C GLY A 73 -3.01 10.56 -1.95
N ILE A 74 -3.60 9.68 -2.75
CA ILE A 74 -3.35 9.55 -4.18
C ILE A 74 -4.67 9.38 -4.92
N THR A 75 -4.74 9.92 -6.13
CA THR A 75 -5.89 9.81 -7.03
C THR A 75 -5.55 8.88 -8.21
N PRO A 76 -6.56 8.28 -8.88
CA PRO A 76 -6.32 7.41 -10.04
C PRO A 76 -5.63 8.10 -11.22
N ASP A 77 -5.76 9.42 -11.34
CA ASP A 77 -5.07 10.25 -12.35
C ASP A 77 -3.63 10.62 -11.93
N GLY A 78 -3.12 10.10 -10.82
CA GLY A 78 -1.72 10.22 -10.42
C GLY A 78 -1.40 11.45 -9.57
N ARG A 79 -2.39 12.23 -9.14
CA ARG A 79 -2.15 13.34 -8.19
C ARG A 79 -1.92 12.80 -6.80
N VAL A 80 -0.94 13.37 -6.11
CA VAL A 80 -0.55 12.97 -4.76
C VAL A 80 -0.61 14.17 -3.83
N VAL A 81 -1.09 13.98 -2.62
CA VAL A 81 -1.07 15.01 -1.58
C VAL A 81 -0.32 14.51 -0.36
N GLY A 82 0.23 15.45 0.39
CA GLY A 82 0.96 15.14 1.58
C GLY A 82 1.53 16.39 2.23
N PHE A 83 2.61 16.19 2.95
CA PHE A 83 3.40 17.28 3.49
C PHE A 83 4.88 16.94 3.48
N THR A 84 5.70 17.96 3.33
CA THR A 84 7.15 17.83 3.24
C THR A 84 7.83 19.00 3.93
N SER A 85 9.05 18.78 4.39
CA SER A 85 9.90 19.87 4.87
C SER A 85 10.28 20.77 3.70
N VAL A 86 10.09 22.07 3.87
CA VAL A 86 10.71 23.08 3.00
C VAL A 86 12.21 23.15 3.37
N PRO A 87 13.13 23.52 2.44
CA PRO A 87 14.54 23.72 2.78
C PRO A 87 14.70 24.61 4.02
N ASP A 88 15.38 24.09 5.04
CA ASP A 88 15.62 24.73 6.34
C ASP A 88 14.35 25.25 7.07
N GLY A 89 13.20 24.68 6.74
CA GLY A 89 11.91 25.22 7.10
C GLY A 89 10.94 24.23 7.74
N PRO A 90 9.77 24.73 8.17
CA PRO A 90 8.69 23.92 8.70
C PRO A 90 8.05 23.02 7.63
N LEU A 91 7.13 22.14 8.07
CA LEU A 91 6.40 21.24 7.19
C LEU A 91 5.31 22.00 6.43
N HIS A 92 5.32 21.90 5.11
CA HIS A 92 4.29 22.47 4.25
C HIS A 92 3.49 21.38 3.55
N ALA A 93 2.19 21.61 3.42
CA ALA A 93 1.28 20.80 2.64
C ALA A 93 1.59 20.96 1.15
N PHE A 94 1.65 19.85 0.42
CA PHE A 94 1.88 19.88 -1.01
C PHE A 94 0.81 19.11 -1.78
N LEU A 95 0.65 19.50 -3.05
CA LEU A 95 -0.11 18.80 -4.07
C LEU A 95 0.80 18.56 -5.28
N TYR A 96 1.01 17.30 -5.62
CA TYR A 96 1.56 16.92 -6.92
C TYR A 96 0.43 16.79 -7.94
N ASP A 97 0.49 17.59 -9.00
CA ASP A 97 -0.57 17.67 -10.03
C ASP A 97 -0.39 16.67 -11.19
N GLY A 98 0.65 15.83 -11.14
CA GLY A 98 1.05 14.94 -12.23
C GLY A 98 2.23 15.46 -13.06
N GLN A 99 2.63 16.72 -12.86
CA GLN A 99 3.80 17.32 -13.52
C GLN A 99 4.77 17.91 -12.51
N LYS A 100 4.27 18.62 -11.50
CA LYS A 100 5.07 19.32 -10.51
C LYS A 100 4.46 19.24 -9.12
N THR A 101 5.31 19.41 -8.13
CA THR A 101 4.91 19.58 -6.73
C THR A 101 4.56 21.04 -6.48
N ILE A 102 3.34 21.30 -6.05
CA ILE A 102 2.81 22.62 -5.71
C ILE A 102 2.76 22.74 -4.20
N ASP A 103 3.38 23.78 -3.65
CA ASP A 103 3.20 24.15 -2.26
C ASP A 103 1.81 24.77 -2.08
N LEU A 104 1.03 24.24 -1.13
CA LEU A 104 -0.28 24.79 -0.80
C LEU A 104 -0.17 25.97 0.18
N GLY A 105 0.96 26.11 0.86
CA GLY A 105 1.24 27.19 1.81
C GLY A 105 0.57 27.01 3.17
N THR A 106 0.48 28.10 3.93
CA THR A 106 -0.14 28.17 5.26
C THR A 106 -1.09 29.36 5.36
N PHE A 107 -1.82 29.53 6.47
CA PHE A 107 -2.62 30.74 6.75
C PHE A 107 -1.80 31.84 7.46
N GLY A 108 -0.48 31.85 7.27
CA GLY A 108 0.44 32.77 7.95
C GLY A 108 1.15 32.19 9.18
N GLY A 109 0.83 30.95 9.55
CA GLY A 109 1.57 30.20 10.57
C GLY A 109 2.72 29.37 10.01
N PRO A 110 3.45 28.65 10.89
CA PRO A 110 4.65 27.94 10.48
C PRO A 110 4.38 26.70 9.64
N ASP A 111 3.32 25.91 9.88
CA ASP A 111 3.17 24.61 9.22
C ASP A 111 1.79 24.33 8.62
N SER A 112 1.75 23.44 7.62
CA SER A 112 0.52 22.91 7.06
C SER A 112 0.65 21.45 6.66
N ARG A 113 -0.48 20.74 6.62
CA ARG A 113 -0.58 19.32 6.26
C ARG A 113 -1.81 19.04 5.42
N ALA A 114 -1.64 18.39 4.28
CA ALA A 114 -2.74 17.82 3.51
C ALA A 114 -3.01 16.39 3.96
N TRP A 115 -4.28 16.06 4.22
CA TRP A 115 -4.69 14.77 4.76
C TRP A 115 -5.38 13.87 3.73
N ALA A 116 -6.13 14.46 2.81
CA ALA A 116 -6.85 13.70 1.80
C ALA A 116 -7.08 14.52 0.52
N ILE A 117 -7.26 13.79 -0.58
CA ILE A 117 -7.60 14.33 -1.90
C ILE A 117 -8.76 13.52 -2.49
N ASN A 118 -9.68 14.19 -3.19
CA ASN A 118 -10.74 13.53 -3.95
C ASN A 118 -10.43 13.51 -5.47
N LYS A 119 -11.23 12.78 -6.25
CA LYS A 119 -11.07 12.70 -7.72
C LYS A 119 -11.25 14.02 -8.46
N CYS A 120 -11.86 15.03 -7.82
CA CYS A 120 -11.97 16.37 -8.40
C CYS A 120 -10.69 17.19 -8.21
N GLY A 121 -9.70 16.67 -7.48
CA GLY A 121 -8.50 17.41 -7.09
C GLY A 121 -8.71 18.33 -5.89
N HIS A 122 -9.84 18.22 -5.19
CA HIS A 122 -10.02 18.95 -3.93
C HIS A 122 -9.19 18.30 -2.83
N VAL A 123 -8.43 19.11 -2.11
CA VAL A 123 -7.56 18.66 -1.02
C VAL A 123 -8.09 19.21 0.29
N VAL A 124 -8.15 18.36 1.31
CA VAL A 124 -8.49 18.78 2.67
C VAL A 124 -7.30 18.58 3.60
N GLY A 125 -7.14 19.50 4.54
CA GLY A 125 -5.96 19.54 5.38
C GLY A 125 -6.13 20.42 6.61
N SER A 126 -5.03 20.63 7.31
CA SER A 126 -4.92 21.58 8.40
C SER A 126 -3.74 22.51 8.17
N ALA A 127 -3.92 23.82 8.32
CA ALA A 127 -2.88 24.82 8.18
C ALA A 127 -2.83 25.73 9.42
N ALA A 128 -1.63 26.09 9.83
CA ALA A 128 -1.41 27.01 10.93
C ALA A 128 -1.74 28.45 10.50
N ILE A 129 -2.43 29.17 11.39
CA ILE A 129 -2.62 30.63 11.30
C ILE A 129 -1.48 31.34 12.03
N ASN A 130 -1.02 30.74 13.13
CA ASN A 130 0.10 31.18 13.97
C ASN A 130 0.69 29.94 14.67
N ASP A 131 1.69 30.12 15.52
CA ASP A 131 2.42 29.01 16.17
C ASP A 131 1.53 28.07 17.00
N SER A 132 0.38 28.53 17.48
CA SER A 132 -0.49 27.78 18.39
C SER A 132 -1.81 27.31 17.77
N HIS A 133 -2.28 27.96 16.70
CA HIS A 133 -3.62 27.75 16.16
C HIS A 133 -3.57 27.19 14.74
N LYS A 134 -4.30 26.09 14.53
CA LYS A 134 -4.49 25.49 13.20
C LYS A 134 -5.95 25.49 12.82
N ARG A 135 -6.23 25.66 11.52
CA ARG A 135 -7.57 25.56 10.95
C ARG A 135 -7.62 24.51 9.87
N ALA A 136 -8.80 23.90 9.74
CA ALA A 136 -9.07 23.02 8.62
C ALA A 136 -9.13 23.87 7.35
N PHE A 137 -8.57 23.36 6.25
CA PHE A 137 -8.68 24.02 4.95
C PHE A 137 -9.25 23.07 3.89
N LEU A 138 -9.85 23.68 2.89
CA LEU A 138 -10.19 23.09 1.60
C LEU A 138 -9.40 23.80 0.51
N TYR A 139 -8.73 23.05 -0.34
CA TYR A 139 -8.07 23.56 -1.52
C TYR A 139 -8.76 23.01 -2.77
N ASP A 140 -9.19 23.90 -3.66
CA ASP A 140 -9.82 23.60 -4.96
C ASP A 140 -9.15 24.41 -6.10
N GLY A 141 -7.90 24.86 -5.87
CA GLY A 141 -7.20 25.88 -6.65
C GLY A 141 -6.79 27.08 -5.80
N VAL A 142 -7.57 27.38 -4.75
CA VAL A 142 -7.23 28.36 -3.71
C VAL A 142 -7.47 27.76 -2.33
N MET A 143 -6.58 28.02 -1.38
CA MET A 143 -6.74 27.56 0.01
C MET A 143 -7.84 28.36 0.71
N ARG A 144 -8.95 27.69 1.05
CA ARG A 144 -10.07 28.24 1.83
C ARG A 144 -10.06 27.67 3.23
N ASP A 145 -10.30 28.54 4.19
CA ASP A 145 -10.48 28.17 5.59
C ASP A 145 -11.88 27.57 5.79
N LEU A 146 -11.95 26.36 6.35
CA LEU A 146 -13.20 25.68 6.73
C LEU A 146 -13.59 25.96 8.20
N GLY A 147 -12.78 26.73 8.91
CA GLY A 147 -12.93 27.01 10.32
C GLY A 147 -12.52 25.83 11.20
N THR A 148 -12.80 25.98 12.50
CA THR A 148 -12.75 24.89 13.47
C THR A 148 -14.14 24.30 13.60
N LEU A 149 -14.23 22.98 13.74
CA LEU A 149 -15.49 22.32 14.09
C LEU A 149 -15.81 22.62 15.57
N VAL A 150 -16.20 23.86 15.86
CA VAL A 150 -16.68 24.27 17.19
C VAL A 150 -18.12 23.77 17.32
N GLY A 151 -18.28 22.46 17.38
CA GLY A 151 -19.50 21.89 17.93
C GLY A 151 -19.56 22.25 19.42
N PRO A 152 -20.74 22.59 19.99
CA PRO A 152 -20.83 22.70 21.43
C PRO A 152 -20.31 21.39 22.04
N VAL A 153 -19.37 21.47 22.99
CA VAL A 153 -19.01 20.31 23.81
C VAL A 153 -20.28 19.96 24.57
N ARG A 154 -21.13 19.09 24.00
CA ARG A 154 -22.30 18.55 24.69
C ARG A 154 -21.80 17.57 25.74
N ARG A 155 -21.26 18.08 26.84
CA ARG A 155 -21.38 17.42 28.13
C ARG A 155 -22.84 17.56 28.56
N ARG A 156 -23.68 16.67 28.04
CA ARG A 156 -24.91 16.21 28.67
C ARG A 156 -25.46 15.03 27.86
N SER A 157 -25.25 13.84 28.40
CA SER A 157 -26.13 12.70 28.20
C SER A 157 -27.51 13.10 28.75
N THR A 158 -28.34 13.66 27.89
CA THR A 158 -29.79 13.74 28.10
C THR A 158 -30.41 13.32 26.79
N SER A 159 -31.08 12.18 26.80
CA SER A 159 -31.80 11.59 25.68
C SER A 159 -32.69 12.62 25.00
N VAL A 160 -32.56 12.74 23.68
CA VAL A 160 -33.52 13.49 22.85
C VAL A 160 -34.70 12.55 22.60
N PRO A 161 -35.96 12.95 22.89
CA PRO A 161 -37.11 12.12 22.56
C PRO A 161 -37.24 12.02 21.03
N VAL A 162 -37.43 10.80 20.54
CA VAL A 162 -37.63 10.50 19.11
C VAL A 162 -38.91 11.18 18.63
N ALA A 163 -38.78 12.21 17.79
CA ALA A 163 -39.89 12.71 16.99
C ALA A 163 -40.13 11.72 15.83
N LYS A 164 -41.36 11.22 15.73
CA LYS A 164 -41.81 10.26 14.73
C LYS A 164 -41.84 10.93 13.35
N SER A 165 -40.94 10.54 12.44
CA SER A 165 -40.99 10.95 11.02
C SER A 165 -42.22 10.36 10.32
N PRO A 166 -42.95 11.14 9.49
CA PRO A 166 -43.99 10.59 8.64
C PRO A 166 -43.35 9.80 7.48
N ALA A 167 -43.79 8.55 7.31
CA ALA A 167 -43.36 7.66 6.24
C ALA A 167 -43.96 8.10 4.90
N GLY A 168 -43.16 8.76 4.06
CA GLY A 168 -43.42 8.90 2.62
C GLY A 168 -42.62 7.83 1.84
N PRO A 169 -43.11 7.34 0.70
CA PRO A 169 -42.41 6.32 -0.08
C PRO A 169 -41.07 6.87 -0.60
N THR A 170 -39.98 6.16 -0.29
CA THR A 170 -38.63 6.48 -0.74
C THR A 170 -38.47 6.14 -2.23
N PRO A 171 -38.11 7.08 -3.11
CA PRO A 171 -37.69 6.72 -4.46
C PRO A 171 -36.34 5.98 -4.39
N ARG A 172 -36.20 4.89 -5.15
CA ARG A 172 -34.95 4.12 -5.25
C ARG A 172 -33.80 5.04 -5.66
N PRO A 173 -32.64 5.01 -4.99
CA PRO A 173 -31.47 5.72 -5.46
C PRO A 173 -30.95 5.05 -6.73
N GLY A 174 -31.06 5.74 -7.87
CA GLY A 174 -30.27 5.43 -9.06
C GLY A 174 -28.79 5.79 -8.82
N PRO A 175 -27.84 5.24 -9.59
CA PRO A 175 -26.42 5.52 -9.41
C PRO A 175 -26.14 7.00 -9.71
N SER A 176 -25.85 7.78 -8.67
CA SER A 176 -25.44 9.19 -8.82
C SER A 176 -24.01 9.26 -9.32
N THR A 177 -23.83 9.38 -10.63
CA THR A 177 -22.57 9.80 -11.25
C THR A 177 -22.39 11.30 -11.05
N HIS A 178 -21.98 11.72 -9.86
CA HIS A 178 -21.49 13.09 -9.66
C HIS A 178 -20.11 13.21 -10.33
N SER A 179 -20.13 13.45 -11.63
CA SER A 179 -18.95 13.80 -12.42
C SER A 179 -18.44 15.16 -11.96
N CYS A 180 -17.14 15.23 -11.64
CA CYS A 180 -16.44 16.47 -11.34
C CYS A 180 -16.47 17.37 -12.58
N THR A 181 -17.48 18.22 -12.70
CA THR A 181 -17.54 19.23 -13.75
C THR A 181 -16.70 20.41 -13.28
N ARG A 182 -15.48 20.50 -13.79
CA ARG A 182 -14.63 21.68 -13.68
C ARG A 182 -15.28 22.76 -14.55
N THR A 183 -15.93 23.75 -13.93
CA THR A 183 -16.36 24.95 -14.65
C THR A 183 -15.12 25.65 -15.17
N ALA A 184 -15.06 25.84 -16.49
CA ALA A 184 -14.01 26.55 -17.19
C ALA A 184 -14.04 28.05 -16.88
#